data_AF-W2HQG6-F1
#
_entry.id   AF-W2HQG6-F1
#
_cell.length_a   1.000
_cell.length_b   1.000
_cell.length_c   1.000
_cell.angle_alpha   90.00
_cell.angle_beta   90.00
_cell.angle_gamma   90.00
#
_symmetry.space_group_name_H-M   'P 1'
#
loop_
_entity.id
_entity.type
_entity.pdbx_description
1 polymer ?
#
loop_
_entity_poly.entity_id
_entity_poly.type
_entity_poly.pdbx_seq_one_letter_code
_entity_poly.pdbx_strand_id
1 'polypeptide(L)' 'MFLAALARPRYEPPRKQHWDGKYAAKRRSKNRAKGDIFTRNIDTVDRTVYKNYLLTKVFPAIKEK' A
#
# COMPACT_ATOMS: atom_id res chain seq x y z
N MET A 1 -7.85 6.75 7.74
CA MET A 1 -8.15 6.06 6.46
C MET A 1 -7.02 6.37 5.50
N PHE A 2 -6.37 5.38 4.90
CA PHE A 2 -5.18 5.61 4.07
C PHE A 2 -5.60 5.92 2.63
N LEU A 3 -5.24 7.12 2.15
CA LEU A 3 -5.23 7.45 0.73
C LEU A 3 -4.20 6.52 0.06
N ALA A 4 -4.66 5.58 -0.75
CA ALA A 4 -3.77 4.78 -1.58
C ALA A 4 -3.23 5.68 -2.69
N ALA A 5 -2.04 6.25 -2.49
CA ALA A 5 -1.32 6.92 -3.55
C ALA A 5 -0.93 5.84 -4.59
N LEU A 6 -1.66 5.80 -5.71
CA LEU A 6 -1.36 4.99 -6.88
C LEU A 6 -0.06 5.50 -7.52
N ALA A 7 1.09 5.20 -6.92
CA ALA A 7 2.36 5.52 -7.53
C ALA A 7 2.65 4.45 -8.60
N ARG A 8 2.46 4.80 -9.88
CA ARG A 8 3.01 3.98 -10.99
C ARG A 8 4.51 3.76 -10.71
N PRO A 9 5.07 2.56 -10.91
CA PRO A 9 6.50 2.31 -10.70
C PRO A 9 7.32 3.34 -11.47
N ARG A 10 7.91 4.30 -10.74
CA ARG A 10 8.74 5.35 -11.33
C ARG A 10 10.17 4.84 -11.37
N TYR A 11 10.82 4.98 -12.52
CA TYR A 11 12.26 4.72 -12.64
C TYR A 11 13.01 5.72 -11.75
N GLU A 12 13.91 5.22 -10.91
CA GLU A 12 14.79 6.06 -10.08
C GLU A 12 16.18 6.17 -10.73
N PRO A 13 16.52 7.32 -11.32
CA PRO A 13 17.83 7.52 -11.95
C PRO A 13 19.03 7.25 -11.03
N PRO A 14 19.03 7.63 -9.74
CA PRO A 14 20.18 7.41 -8.86
C PRO A 14 20.49 5.93 -8.60
N ARG A 15 19.45 5.09 -8.54
CA ARG A 15 19.58 3.65 -8.27
C ARG A 15 19.60 2.80 -9.55
N LYS A 16 19.34 3.42 -10.71
CA LYS A 16 19.18 2.74 -12.01
C LYS A 16 18.20 1.57 -11.97
N GLN A 17 17.18 1.66 -11.11
CA GLN A 17 16.18 0.61 -10.94
C GLN A 17 14.79 1.24 -10.92
N HIS A 18 13.78 0.46 -11.28
CA HIS A 18 12.41 0.82 -11.00
C HIS A 18 12.15 0.77 -9.50
N TRP A 19 11.35 1.70 -8.99
CA TRP A 19 10.98 1.70 -7.58
C TRP A 19 10.27 0.41 -7.20
N ASP A 20 10.85 -0.35 -6.26
CA ASP A 20 10.36 -1.68 -5.84
C ASP A 20 9.10 -1.62 -4.94
N GLY A 21 8.47 -0.46 -4.78
CA GLY A 21 7.24 -0.31 -4.00
C GLY A 21 7.41 -0.48 -2.48
N LYS A 22 8.65 -0.63 -2.00
CA LYS A 22 8.99 -0.90 -0.60
C LYS A 22 9.44 0.37 0.10
N TYR A 23 8.82 0.69 1.24
CA TYR A 23 9.28 1.79 2.09
C TYR A 23 9.25 1.41 3.57
N ALA A 24 10.26 1.90 4.30
CA ALA A 24 10.33 1.79 5.75
C ALA A 24 9.57 2.95 6.40
N ALA A 25 8.83 2.69 7.49
CA ALA A 25 8.22 3.80 8.21
C ALA A 25 9.27 4.60 8.99
N LYS A 26 9.32 5.90 8.70
CA LYS A 26 10.20 6.85 9.41
C LYS A 26 9.77 7.06 10.87
N ARG A 27 8.47 6.90 11.19
CA ARG A 27 7.89 7.17 12.51
C ARG A 27 6.97 6.03 12.95
N ARG A 28 6.83 5.85 14.27
CA ARG A 28 5.84 4.92 14.87
C ARG A 28 4.44 5.52 14.74
N SER A 29 3.46 4.66 14.45
CA SER A 29 2.03 4.98 14.43
C SER A 29 1.24 3.88 15.13
N LYS A 30 -0.05 4.12 15.41
CA LYS A 30 -0.92 3.15 16.12
C LYS A 30 -0.88 1.74 15.52
N ASN A 31 -0.79 1.62 14.19
CA ASN A 31 -0.83 0.33 13.49
C ASN A 31 0.51 -0.02 12.82
N ARG A 32 1.63 0.65 13.16
CA ARG A 32 2.94 0.34 12.57
C ARG A 32 4.12 0.83 13.40
N ALA A 33 5.10 -0.04 13.61
CA ALA A 33 6.37 0.30 14.25
C ALA A 33 7.28 1.12 13.33
N LYS A 34 8.26 1.83 13.93
CA LYS A 34 9.32 2.52 13.19
C LYS A 34 10.24 1.48 12.56
N GLY A 35 10.64 1.69 11.30
CA GLY A 35 11.54 0.80 10.57
C GLY A 35 10.86 -0.40 9.91
N ASP A 36 9.62 -0.68 10.26
CA ASP A 36 8.83 -1.73 9.60
C ASP A 36 8.74 -1.42 8.08
N ILE A 37 8.82 -2.46 7.24
CA ILE A 37 8.90 -2.37 5.77
C ILE A 37 7.52 -2.68 5.21
N PHE A 38 6.97 -1.79 4.38
CA PHE A 38 5.67 -2.01 3.73
C PHE A 38 5.93 -2.18 2.26
N THR A 39 5.46 -3.28 1.72
CA THR A 39 5.19 -3.42 0.29
C THR A 39 3.80 -2.87 0.08
N ARG A 40 3.70 -1.66 -0.44
CA ARG A 40 2.40 -1.13 -0.84
C ARG A 40 2.55 -0.56 -2.22
N ASN A 41 2.42 -1.44 -3.20
CA ASN A 41 1.65 -1.17 -4.40
C ASN A 41 1.12 -2.50 -4.90
N ILE A 42 -0.18 -2.53 -5.18
CA ILE A 42 -0.73 -3.54 -6.06
C ILE A 42 -0.31 -3.08 -7.45
N ASP A 43 0.48 -3.89 -8.16
CA ASP A 43 1.13 -3.47 -9.42
C ASP A 43 0.13 -3.00 -10.47
N THR A 44 -1.08 -3.56 -10.48
CA THR A 44 -2.19 -3.13 -11.32
C THR A 44 -3.51 -3.33 -10.56
N VAL A 45 -4.28 -2.26 -10.40
CA VAL A 45 -5.59 -2.30 -9.74
C VAL A 45 -6.66 -2.56 -10.78
N ASP A 46 -6.98 -3.84 -11.00
CA ASP A 46 -8.12 -4.24 -11.82
C ASP A 46 -9.43 -4.20 -11.02
N ARG A 47 -10.55 -4.21 -11.74
CA ARG A 47 -11.91 -4.26 -11.15
C ARG A 47 -12.06 -5.44 -10.18
N THR A 48 -11.44 -6.57 -10.50
CA THR A 48 -11.46 -7.80 -9.68
C THR A 48 -10.73 -7.60 -8.36
N VAL A 49 -9.51 -7.05 -8.40
CA VAL A 49 -8.69 -6.73 -7.23
C VAL A 49 -9.42 -5.75 -6.33
N TYR A 50 -9.99 -4.69 -6.90
CA TYR A 50 -10.73 -3.68 -6.14
C TYR A 50 -11.97 -4.26 -5.46
N LYS A 51 -12.77 -5.06 -6.20
CA LYS A 51 -13.97 -5.73 -5.65
C LYS A 51 -13.61 -6.68 -4.51
N ASN A 52 -12.57 -7.50 -4.67
CA ASN A 52 -12.12 -8.44 -3.64
C ASN A 52 -11.66 -7.70 -2.39
N TYR A 53 -10.95 -6.58 -2.55
CA TYR A 53 -10.50 -5.78 -1.42
C TYR A 53 -11.67 -5.16 -0.63
N LEU A 54 -12.68 -4.65 -1.34
CA LEU A 54 -13.89 -4.11 -0.70
C LEU A 54 -14.63 -5.18 0.11
N LEU A 55 -14.85 -6.36 -0.48
CA LEU A 55 -15.58 -7.46 0.14
C LEU A 55 -14.84 -8.05 1.34
N THR A 56 -13.54 -8.26 1.23
CA THR A 56 -12.76 -9.00 2.24
C THR A 56 -12.19 -8.14 3.35
N LYS A 57 -11.92 -6.86 3.09
CA LYS A 57 -11.26 -5.96 4.05
C LYS A 57 -12.14 -4.81 4.48
N VAL A 58 -12.77 -4.11 3.54
CA VAL A 58 -13.45 -2.83 3.84
C VAL A 58 -14.81 -3.04 4.50
N PHE A 59 -15.70 -3.85 3.91
CA PHE A 59 -17.03 -4.06 4.48
C PHE A 59 -17.02 -4.76 5.84
N PRO A 60 -16.20 -5.79 6.10
CA PRO A 60 -16.11 -6.38 7.43
C PRO A 60 -15.66 -5.36 8.47
N ALA A 61 -14.62 -4.58 8.17
CA ALA A 61 -14.11 -3.55 9.09
C ALA A 61 -15.10 -2.40 9.36
N ILE A 62 -16.02 -2.11 8.42
CA ILE A 62 -17.11 -1.15 8.64
C ILE A 62 -18.18 -1.74 9.56
N LYS A 63 -18.51 -3.03 9.40
CA LYS A 63 -19.54 -3.71 10.22
C LYS A 63 -19.09 -3.98 11.65
N GLU A 64 -17.79 -4.15 11.88
CA GLU A 64 -17.20 -4.35 13.22
C GLU A 64 -17.17 -3.06 14.06
N LYS A 65 -17.58 -1.92 13.49
CA LYS A 65 -17.50 -0.60 14.09
C LYS A 65 -18.89 -0.05 14.39
#